data_AF-A0A5N4WEC6-F1
#
_entry.id   AF-A0A5N4WEC6-F1
#
_cell.length_a   1.000
_cell.length_b   1.000
_cell.length_c   1.000
_cell.angle_alpha   90.00
_cell.angle_beta   90.00
_cell.angle_gamma   90.00
#
_symmetry.space_group_name_H-M   'P 1'
#
loop_
_entity.id
_entity.type
_entity.pdbx_description
1 polymer ?
#
loop_
_entity_poly.entity_id
_entity_poly.type
_entity_poly.pdbx_seq_one_letter_code
_entity_poly.pdbx_strand_id
1 'polypeptide(L)'
;MYFIQPTRNIPYLDQVINTLPSVQMIQIDDIDLYDPTIIAIADVQDYLIHQWNLPTIVMAFENEGTALAQAWELGALAGWIWNRLPANPEHSLLKIDAQYKRNQDSRDLPSAAELQKRLLPNPIELTNYRVETLFQPSAYLSGDWYDYWKLSDKEIIFYLADVSGHGVTSSLLTSWMAAFHGRSKTPRELIKKLNGMLVQENIEKHITMIAGTLNLETHVLKWSSAGHYPPAIMFEPNHPPKILNTSSFPLGLTEDLEVEEFECVLNKHSRFIICSDGALEPFDGGLNEQFEQLVFHLQNQSFQAPEHVADDIAILSLCRMN
;
A
#
# COMPACT_ATOMS: atom_id res chain seq x y z
N MET A 1 18.98 13.19 19.86
CA MET A 1 18.67 12.27 20.97
C MET A 1 18.79 13.02 22.27
N TYR A 2 18.02 12.61 23.27
CA TYR A 2 18.03 13.22 24.60
C TYR A 2 18.73 12.33 25.62
N PHE A 3 19.34 12.94 26.64
CA PHE A 3 19.81 12.27 27.84
C PHE A 3 19.04 12.85 29.02
N ILE A 4 18.19 12.05 29.65
CA ILE A 4 17.42 12.48 30.81
C ILE A 4 18.35 12.45 32.02
N GLN A 5 18.51 13.59 32.70
CA GLN A 5 19.35 13.68 33.87
C GLN A 5 18.84 12.72 34.97
N PRO A 6 19.68 11.79 35.47
CA PRO A 6 19.25 10.85 36.51
C PRO A 6 18.89 11.56 37.81
N THR A 7 17.82 11.12 38.48
CA THR A 7 17.42 11.67 39.79
C THR A 7 18.31 11.17 40.94
N ARG A 8 18.97 10.02 40.73
CA ARG A 8 19.91 9.42 41.66
C ARG A 8 21.36 9.69 41.27
N ASN A 9 22.26 9.57 42.24
CA ASN A 9 23.69 9.75 41.99
C ASN A 9 24.26 8.56 41.18
N ILE A 10 24.81 8.85 40.00
CA ILE A 10 25.41 7.85 39.10
C ILE A 10 26.94 8.10 39.01
N PRO A 11 27.78 7.21 39.54
CA PRO A 11 29.24 7.40 39.56
C PRO A 11 29.90 7.50 38.18
N TYR A 12 29.27 6.96 37.13
CA TYR A 12 29.81 6.89 35.77
C TYR A 12 29.21 7.93 34.81
N LEU A 13 28.41 8.88 35.32
CA LEU A 13 27.62 9.79 34.50
C LEU A 13 28.49 10.63 33.54
N ASP A 14 29.54 11.27 34.08
CA ASP A 14 30.45 12.11 33.29
C ASP A 14 31.17 11.31 32.20
N GLN A 15 31.57 10.07 32.51
CA GLN A 15 32.23 9.20 31.53
C GLN A 15 31.28 8.85 30.37
N VAL A 16 30.02 8.58 30.66
CA VAL A 16 29.01 8.24 29.66
C VAL A 16 28.66 9.43 28.79
N ILE A 17 28.43 10.61 29.40
CA ILE A 17 28.14 11.85 28.67
C ILE A 17 29.29 12.21 27.73
N ASN A 18 30.54 12.11 28.19
CA ASN A 18 31.71 12.38 27.35
C ASN A 18 31.86 11.38 26.19
N THR A 19 31.29 10.18 26.31
CA THR A 19 31.28 9.16 25.25
C THR A 19 30.14 9.37 24.26
N LEU A 20 29.15 10.20 24.59
CA LEU A 20 27.94 10.49 23.81
C LEU A 20 27.78 12.02 23.58
N PRO A 21 28.77 12.69 22.96
CA PRO A 21 28.80 14.14 22.87
C PRO A 21 27.68 14.76 22.00
N SER A 22 27.02 13.94 21.18
CA SER A 22 25.94 14.34 20.28
C SER A 22 24.55 14.32 20.93
N VAL A 23 24.45 13.95 22.22
CA VAL A 23 23.18 13.85 22.95
C VAL A 23 22.92 15.12 23.76
N GLN A 24 21.70 15.65 23.66
CA GLN A 24 21.28 16.82 24.42
C GLN A 24 20.77 16.40 25.81
N MET A 25 21.31 16.99 26.87
CA MET A 25 20.87 16.71 28.24
C MET A 25 19.58 17.49 28.57
N ILE A 26 18.60 16.81 29.16
CA ILE A 26 17.28 17.37 29.52
C ILE A 26 16.92 16.98 30.97
N GLN A 27 16.10 17.80 31.64
CA GLN A 27 15.60 17.49 32.98
C GLN A 27 14.35 16.62 32.91
N ILE A 28 14.16 15.78 33.93
CA ILE A 28 13.00 14.89 34.03
C ILE A 28 11.68 15.65 34.11
N ASP A 29 11.67 16.80 34.79
CA ASP A 29 10.49 17.64 34.99
C ASP A 29 10.06 18.37 33.70
N ASP A 30 10.97 18.47 32.73
CA ASP A 30 10.76 19.20 31.47
C ASP A 30 10.47 18.27 30.28
N ILE A 31 10.37 16.95 30.49
CA ILE A 31 10.25 15.94 29.42
C ILE A 31 9.11 16.25 28.44
N ASP A 32 7.96 16.71 28.94
CA ASP A 32 6.78 17.02 28.13
C ASP A 32 6.96 18.21 27.18
N LEU A 33 8.05 18.98 27.32
CA LEU A 33 8.40 20.10 26.45
C LEU A 33 9.22 19.68 25.22
N TYR A 34 9.63 18.41 25.13
CA TYR A 34 10.51 17.90 24.08
C TYR A 34 9.75 17.05 23.05
N ASP A 35 10.37 16.85 21.88
CA ASP A 35 9.76 16.12 20.77
C ASP A 35 9.58 14.62 21.13
N PRO A 36 8.33 14.10 21.13
CA PRO A 36 8.05 12.73 21.52
C PRO A 36 8.58 11.67 20.56
N THR A 37 9.06 12.07 19.38
CA THR A 37 9.61 11.16 18.36
C THR A 37 11.11 10.92 18.52
N ILE A 38 11.80 11.71 19.34
CA ILE A 38 13.25 11.63 19.53
C ILE A 38 13.59 10.64 20.66
N ILE A 39 14.51 9.72 20.39
CA ILE A 39 14.99 8.75 21.38
C ILE A 39 15.70 9.43 22.55
N ALA A 40 15.29 9.04 23.75
CA ALA A 40 15.91 9.40 25.02
C ALA A 40 16.78 8.27 25.58
N ILE A 41 17.79 8.62 26.36
CA ILE A 41 18.58 7.73 27.19
C ILE A 41 18.33 8.13 28.64
N ALA A 42 18.00 7.18 29.51
CA ALA A 42 17.65 7.47 30.89
C ALA A 42 18.08 6.36 31.84
N ASP A 43 18.15 6.69 33.13
CA ASP A 43 18.31 5.67 34.17
C ASP A 43 17.07 4.78 34.27
N VAL A 44 17.29 3.48 34.49
CA VAL A 44 16.21 2.49 34.55
C VAL A 44 15.23 2.75 35.69
N GLN A 45 15.69 3.27 36.84
CA GLN A 45 14.78 3.54 37.96
C GLN A 45 13.87 4.72 37.65
N ASP A 46 14.42 5.78 37.05
CA ASP A 46 13.63 6.94 36.64
C ASP A 46 12.58 6.56 35.59
N TYR A 47 12.94 5.71 34.63
CA TYR A 47 12.01 5.19 33.62
C TYR A 47 10.85 4.41 34.26
N LEU A 48 11.14 3.52 35.21
CA LEU A 48 10.12 2.71 35.90
C LEU A 48 9.20 3.55 36.80
N ILE A 49 9.73 4.61 37.42
CA ILE A 49 8.99 5.48 38.33
C ILE A 49 8.09 6.46 37.56
N HIS A 50 8.64 7.12 36.54
CA HIS A 50 7.98 8.27 35.90
C HIS A 50 7.20 7.90 34.63
N GLN A 51 7.56 6.81 33.94
CA GLN A 51 6.81 6.25 32.78
C GLN A 51 6.37 7.30 31.74
N TRP A 52 7.32 8.10 31.26
CA TRP A 52 7.06 9.07 30.18
C TRP A 52 6.83 8.41 28.82
N ASN A 53 6.38 9.20 27.84
CA ASN A 53 6.04 8.74 26.50
C ASN A 53 7.21 8.69 25.50
N LEU A 54 8.38 9.26 25.83
CA LEU A 54 9.55 9.24 24.95
C LEU A 54 10.05 7.79 24.71
N PRO A 55 10.40 7.43 23.46
CA PRO A 55 11.09 6.18 23.18
C PRO A 55 12.45 6.16 23.89
N THR A 56 12.69 5.18 24.75
CA THR A 56 13.79 5.26 25.72
C THR A 56 14.73 4.06 25.66
N ILE A 57 16.04 4.33 25.62
CA ILE A 57 17.10 3.37 25.95
C ILE A 57 17.37 3.51 27.44
N VAL A 58 17.22 2.43 28.19
CA VAL A 58 17.42 2.47 29.65
C VAL A 58 18.83 2.05 30.03
N MET A 59 19.38 2.70 31.05
CA MET A 59 20.68 2.42 31.62
C MET A 59 20.54 1.88 33.04
N ALA A 60 21.19 0.75 33.33
CA ALA A 60 21.12 0.07 34.61
C ALA A 60 22.52 -0.29 35.15
N PHE A 61 22.63 -0.54 36.45
CA PHE A 61 23.83 -1.17 37.01
C PHE A 61 23.79 -2.70 36.81
N GLU A 62 24.95 -3.37 36.89
CA GLU A 62 25.05 -4.83 36.69
C GLU A 62 24.16 -5.64 37.66
N ASN A 63 23.90 -5.12 38.86
CA ASN A 63 23.04 -5.74 39.87
C ASN A 63 21.54 -5.43 39.68
N GLU A 64 21.16 -4.63 38.67
CA GLU A 64 19.78 -4.19 38.42
C GLU A 64 19.12 -4.94 37.25
N GLY A 65 19.54 -6.18 36.98
CA GLY A 65 18.99 -6.98 35.88
C GLY A 65 17.46 -7.15 35.93
N THR A 66 16.86 -7.21 37.12
CA THR A 66 15.40 -7.27 37.28
C THR A 66 14.71 -5.99 36.83
N ALA A 67 15.27 -4.81 37.15
CA ALA A 67 14.72 -3.53 36.70
C ALA A 67 14.83 -3.39 35.18
N LEU A 68 15.94 -3.87 34.59
CA LEU A 68 16.12 -3.87 33.14
C LEU A 68 15.09 -4.77 32.43
N ALA A 69 14.80 -5.95 32.99
CA ALA A 69 13.76 -6.84 32.46
C ALA A 69 12.37 -6.20 32.53
N GLN A 70 12.03 -5.54 33.64
CA GLN A 70 10.77 -4.80 33.79
C GLN A 70 10.66 -3.64 32.79
N ALA A 71 11.75 -2.91 32.57
CA ALA A 71 11.76 -1.81 31.59
C ALA A 71 11.53 -2.31 30.16
N TRP A 72 12.04 -3.49 29.79
CA TRP A 72 11.72 -4.12 28.50
C TRP A 72 10.24 -4.49 28.37
N GLU A 73 9.62 -5.02 29.43
CA GLU A 73 8.17 -5.32 29.42
C GLU A 73 7.32 -4.04 29.24
N LEU A 74 7.80 -2.90 29.73
CA LEU A 74 7.15 -1.60 29.58
C LEU A 74 7.50 -0.86 28.27
N GLY A 75 8.32 -1.47 27.40
CA GLY A 75 8.58 -0.96 26.05
C GLY A 75 9.87 -0.15 25.88
N ALA A 76 10.83 -0.27 26.78
CA ALA A 76 12.17 0.28 26.56
C ALA A 76 12.82 -0.33 25.30
N LEU A 77 13.45 0.50 24.49
CA LEU A 77 14.00 0.11 23.17
C LEU A 77 15.25 -0.77 23.28
N ALA A 78 16.07 -0.52 24.30
CA ALA A 78 17.29 -1.27 24.58
C ALA A 78 17.72 -1.06 26.03
N GLY A 79 18.57 -1.96 26.53
CA GLY A 79 19.14 -1.91 27.87
C GLY A 79 20.66 -1.85 27.83
N TRP A 80 21.26 -0.82 28.44
CA TRP A 80 22.71 -0.65 28.55
C TRP A 80 23.16 -0.66 30.01
N ILE A 81 24.45 -0.90 30.23
CA ILE A 81 25.03 -0.92 31.57
C ILE A 81 25.93 0.31 31.77
N TRP A 82 25.74 1.02 32.89
CA TRP A 82 26.46 2.28 33.21
C TRP A 82 27.98 2.17 33.12
N ASN A 83 28.58 1.09 33.61
CA ASN A 83 30.03 0.87 33.61
C ASN A 83 30.54 0.10 32.37
N ARG A 84 29.65 -0.25 31.44
CA ARG A 84 29.95 -1.11 30.28
C ARG A 84 29.07 -0.75 29.09
N LEU A 85 29.38 0.39 28.48
CA LEU A 85 28.76 0.81 27.23
C LEU A 85 29.13 -0.14 26.07
N PRO A 86 28.32 -0.18 24.99
CA PRO A 86 28.69 -0.88 23.76
C PRO A 86 30.05 -0.42 23.22
N ALA A 87 30.74 -1.31 22.47
CA ALA A 87 32.06 -0.99 21.91
C ALA A 87 32.06 0.23 20.96
N ASN A 88 30.92 0.50 20.30
CA ASN A 88 30.70 1.70 19.51
C ASN A 88 29.28 2.24 19.77
N PRO A 89 29.11 3.08 20.81
CA PRO A 89 27.80 3.56 21.22
C PRO A 89 27.07 4.34 20.14
N GLU A 90 27.75 5.17 19.35
CA GLU A 90 27.13 5.93 18.26
C GLU A 90 26.53 5.00 17.19
N HIS A 91 27.27 3.97 16.77
CA HIS A 91 26.74 2.99 15.82
C HIS A 91 25.57 2.20 16.40
N SER A 92 25.62 1.84 17.68
CA SER A 92 24.49 1.20 18.37
C SER A 92 23.26 2.10 18.41
N LEU A 93 23.42 3.39 18.68
CA LEU A 93 22.32 4.38 18.65
C LEU A 93 21.71 4.50 17.27
N LEU A 94 22.53 4.60 16.22
CA LEU A 94 22.06 4.65 14.83
C LEU A 94 21.25 3.39 14.45
N LYS A 95 21.68 2.21 14.89
CA LYS A 95 20.93 0.96 14.65
C LYS A 95 19.59 0.95 15.37
N ILE A 96 19.56 1.36 16.64
CA ILE A 96 18.33 1.40 17.44
C ILE A 96 17.35 2.44 16.86
N ASP A 97 17.82 3.62 16.48
CA ASP A 97 17.02 4.65 15.82
C ASP A 97 16.43 4.18 14.50
N ALA A 98 17.24 3.55 13.65
CA ALA A 98 16.76 2.99 12.39
C ALA A 98 15.72 1.88 12.60
N GLN A 99 15.89 1.02 13.61
CA GLN A 99 14.93 -0.02 13.95
C GLN A 99 13.64 0.56 14.53
N TYR A 100 13.74 1.56 15.40
CA TYR A 100 12.60 2.25 15.98
C TYR A 100 11.77 2.95 14.91
N LYS A 101 12.40 3.68 13.99
CA LYS A 101 11.72 4.36 12.87
C LYS A 101 11.00 3.38 11.95
N ARG A 102 11.65 2.26 11.58
CA ARG A 102 11.00 1.17 10.81
C ARG A 102 9.76 0.60 11.51
N ASN A 103 9.82 0.48 12.84
CA ASN A 103 8.70 0.01 13.65
C ASN A 103 7.59 1.07 13.81
N GLN A 104 7.93 2.37 13.81
CA GLN A 104 6.95 3.45 13.81
C GLN A 104 6.20 3.54 12.48
N ASP A 105 6.90 3.46 11.34
CA ASP A 105 6.27 3.42 10.01
C ASP A 105 5.23 2.28 9.95
N SER A 106 5.51 1.16 10.63
CA SER A 106 4.61 0.01 10.72
C SER A 106 3.34 0.23 11.56
N ARG A 107 3.23 1.30 12.36
CA ARG A 107 2.05 1.57 13.22
C ARG A 107 0.93 2.33 12.51
N ASP A 108 1.28 3.26 11.61
CA ASP A 108 0.29 4.04 10.87
C ASP A 108 -0.14 3.37 9.56
N LEU A 109 0.71 2.53 8.98
CA LEU A 109 0.41 1.78 7.76
C LEU A 109 -0.86 0.91 7.86
N PRO A 110 -1.14 0.18 8.95
CA PRO A 110 -2.42 -0.51 9.12
C PRO A 110 -3.64 0.43 9.07
N SER A 111 -3.53 1.61 9.69
CA SER A 111 -4.62 2.60 9.70
C SER A 111 -4.81 3.23 8.32
N ALA A 112 -3.71 3.52 7.62
CA ALA A 112 -3.73 3.99 6.24
C ALA A 112 -4.32 2.93 5.29
N ALA A 113 -3.99 1.65 5.48
CA ALA A 113 -4.54 0.53 4.72
C ALA A 113 -6.04 0.39 4.91
N GLU A 114 -6.53 0.51 6.15
CA GLU A 114 -7.96 0.50 6.44
C GLU A 114 -8.68 1.69 5.79
N LEU A 115 -8.07 2.88 5.78
CA LEU A 115 -8.59 4.03 5.05
C LEU A 115 -8.63 3.76 3.54
N GLN A 116 -7.52 3.29 2.96
CA GLN A 116 -7.44 2.98 1.53
C GLN A 116 -8.52 1.97 1.14
N LYS A 117 -8.69 0.89 1.91
CA LYS A 117 -9.73 -0.12 1.67
C LYS A 117 -11.15 0.46 1.70
N ARG A 118 -11.43 1.46 2.55
CA ARG A 118 -12.73 2.15 2.60
C ARG A 118 -12.99 3.05 1.39
N LEU A 119 -11.95 3.41 0.64
CA LEU A 119 -12.10 4.19 -0.59
C LEU A 119 -12.52 3.34 -1.79
N LEU A 120 -12.41 2.00 -1.71
CA LEU A 120 -12.89 1.10 -2.75
C LEU A 120 -14.40 1.28 -2.97
N PRO A 121 -14.91 1.07 -4.20
CA PRO A 121 -16.32 1.23 -4.47
C PRO A 121 -17.18 0.27 -3.64
N ASN A 122 -18.29 0.78 -3.14
CA ASN A 122 -19.32 -0.07 -2.55
C ASN A 122 -19.98 -0.92 -3.65
N PRO A 123 -20.38 -2.16 -3.35
CA PRO A 123 -21.15 -2.99 -4.27
C PRO A 123 -22.40 -2.26 -4.77
N ILE A 124 -22.63 -2.29 -6.08
CA ILE A 124 -23.82 -1.72 -6.72
C ILE A 124 -24.68 -2.82 -7.33
N GLU A 125 -26.00 -2.68 -7.23
CA GLU A 125 -26.93 -3.59 -7.88
C GLU A 125 -27.09 -3.22 -9.36
N LEU A 126 -26.86 -4.19 -10.26
CA LEU A 126 -26.96 -4.02 -11.70
C LEU A 126 -27.97 -4.99 -12.30
N THR A 127 -28.87 -4.48 -13.14
CA THR A 127 -29.82 -5.30 -13.87
C THR A 127 -29.07 -6.29 -14.78
N ASN A 128 -29.29 -7.59 -14.62
CA ASN A 128 -28.67 -8.68 -15.38
C ASN A 128 -27.15 -8.86 -15.21
N TYR A 129 -26.48 -8.14 -14.31
CA TYR A 129 -25.05 -8.26 -14.10
C TYR A 129 -24.68 -8.46 -12.64
N ARG A 130 -23.59 -9.18 -12.42
CA ARG A 130 -22.89 -9.25 -11.15
C ARG A 130 -21.48 -8.70 -11.34
N VAL A 131 -21.06 -7.84 -10.41
CA VAL A 131 -19.67 -7.39 -10.31
C VAL A 131 -18.98 -8.25 -9.27
N GLU A 132 -17.91 -8.92 -9.66
CA GLU A 132 -17.05 -9.71 -8.78
C GLU A 132 -15.68 -9.04 -8.73
N THR A 133 -15.11 -8.93 -7.52
CA THR A 133 -13.85 -8.22 -7.33
C THR A 133 -12.94 -8.97 -6.37
N LEU A 134 -11.64 -8.74 -6.55
CA LEU A 134 -10.58 -9.16 -5.65
C LEU A 134 -9.65 -7.97 -5.43
N PHE A 135 -9.25 -7.73 -4.18
CA PHE A 135 -8.26 -6.73 -3.82
C PHE A 135 -7.36 -7.31 -2.73
N GLN A 136 -6.11 -7.59 -3.07
CA GLN A 136 -5.14 -8.21 -2.20
C GLN A 136 -3.80 -7.47 -2.32
N PRO A 137 -3.52 -6.50 -1.43
CA PRO A 137 -2.21 -5.87 -1.35
C PRO A 137 -1.11 -6.88 -0.98
N SER A 138 0.09 -6.67 -1.51
CA SER A 138 1.35 -7.36 -1.17
C SER A 138 1.89 -6.98 0.21
N ALA A 139 1.57 -5.78 0.66
CA ALA A 139 1.92 -5.27 1.99
C ALA A 139 0.66 -4.66 2.66
N TYR A 140 0.80 -3.51 3.32
CA TYR A 140 -0.35 -2.80 3.91
C TYR A 140 -1.17 -2.06 2.86
N LEU A 141 -0.48 -1.35 1.97
CA LEU A 141 -1.07 -0.43 0.99
C LEU A 141 -0.79 -0.94 -0.41
N SER A 142 -1.69 -0.64 -1.35
CA SER A 142 -1.58 -1.11 -2.73
C SER A 142 -1.46 0.01 -3.77
N GLY A 143 -0.58 -0.21 -4.75
CA GLY A 143 -0.47 0.55 -5.99
C GLY A 143 -1.49 0.14 -7.06
N ASP A 144 -2.19 -0.98 -6.86
CA ASP A 144 -3.31 -1.40 -7.69
C ASP A 144 -4.61 -0.78 -7.21
N TRP A 145 -5.54 -0.59 -8.14
CA TRP A 145 -6.85 -0.04 -7.83
C TRP A 145 -7.90 -0.49 -8.84
N TYR A 146 -9.12 -0.71 -8.37
CA TYR A 146 -10.28 -0.76 -9.25
C TYR A 146 -11.34 0.19 -8.74
N ASP A 147 -12.18 0.66 -9.67
CA ASP A 147 -13.36 1.43 -9.32
C ASP A 147 -14.48 1.19 -10.34
N TYR A 148 -15.72 1.42 -9.93
CA TYR A 148 -16.89 1.40 -10.79
C TYR A 148 -18.05 2.17 -10.18
N TRP A 149 -18.85 2.82 -11.02
CA TRP A 149 -20.07 3.50 -10.59
C TRP A 149 -21.12 3.56 -11.71
N LYS A 150 -22.37 3.85 -11.32
CA LYS A 150 -23.46 4.11 -12.27
C LYS A 150 -23.30 5.50 -12.88
N LEU A 151 -23.29 5.58 -14.21
CA LEU A 151 -23.48 6.82 -14.94
C LEU A 151 -24.98 7.16 -15.05
N SER A 152 -25.81 6.13 -15.13
CA SER A 152 -27.27 6.18 -15.10
C SER A 152 -27.83 4.81 -14.69
N ASP A 153 -29.15 4.64 -14.66
CA ASP A 153 -29.78 3.32 -14.45
C ASP A 153 -29.49 2.31 -15.57
N LYS A 154 -28.96 2.78 -16.71
CA LYS A 154 -28.73 1.99 -17.92
C LYS A 154 -27.26 1.80 -18.25
N GLU A 155 -26.36 2.48 -17.55
CA GLU A 155 -24.95 2.50 -17.92
C GLU A 155 -24.06 2.62 -16.69
N ILE A 156 -23.00 1.83 -16.67
CA ILE A 156 -21.92 1.94 -15.69
C ILE A 156 -20.62 2.33 -16.38
N ILE A 157 -19.72 2.88 -15.60
CA ILE A 157 -18.30 2.99 -15.93
C ILE A 157 -17.51 2.16 -14.91
N PHE A 158 -16.40 1.60 -15.35
CA PHE A 158 -15.48 0.83 -14.53
C PHE A 158 -14.05 1.09 -14.99
N TYR A 159 -13.09 0.86 -14.10
CA TYR A 159 -11.69 0.75 -14.48
C TYR A 159 -10.91 -0.12 -13.50
N LEU A 160 -9.76 -0.61 -13.97
CA LEU A 160 -8.68 -1.15 -13.15
C LEU A 160 -7.40 -0.43 -13.55
N ALA A 161 -6.59 -0.08 -12.55
CA ALA A 161 -5.37 0.66 -12.70
C ALA A 161 -4.26 0.02 -11.85
N ASP A 162 -3.03 0.13 -12.34
CA ASP A 162 -1.83 -0.26 -11.63
C ASP A 162 -0.83 0.91 -11.74
N VAL A 163 -0.35 1.37 -10.60
CA VAL A 163 0.62 2.46 -10.48
C VAL A 163 2.01 1.89 -10.35
N SER A 164 2.90 2.26 -11.28
CA SER A 164 4.27 1.78 -11.34
C SER A 164 5.02 1.78 -10.00
N GLY A 165 5.57 0.61 -9.65
CA GLY A 165 6.32 0.36 -8.42
C GLY A 165 5.43 0.29 -7.18
N HIS A 166 5.98 -0.24 -6.09
CA HIS A 166 5.19 -0.60 -4.91
C HIS A 166 5.34 0.39 -3.74
N GLY A 167 4.45 0.27 -2.76
CA GLY A 167 4.54 0.93 -1.46
C GLY A 167 3.74 2.23 -1.32
N VAL A 168 4.15 3.05 -0.35
CA VAL A 168 3.35 4.22 0.08
C VAL A 168 3.10 5.20 -1.06
N THR A 169 4.13 5.54 -1.86
CA THR A 169 3.99 6.54 -2.91
C THR A 169 2.99 6.13 -4.00
N SER A 170 3.00 4.86 -4.46
CA SER A 170 2.02 4.39 -5.44
C SER A 170 0.62 4.32 -4.84
N SER A 171 0.50 3.94 -3.57
CA SER A 171 -0.79 3.91 -2.87
C SER A 171 -1.44 5.28 -2.64
N LEU A 172 -0.64 6.35 -2.55
CA LEU A 172 -1.16 7.71 -2.49
C LEU A 172 -1.81 8.11 -3.81
N LEU A 173 -1.25 7.67 -4.94
CA LEU A 173 -1.84 7.91 -6.27
C LEU A 173 -3.15 7.14 -6.44
N THR A 174 -3.24 5.88 -6.01
CA THR A 174 -4.51 5.14 -6.05
C THR A 174 -5.57 5.76 -5.13
N SER A 175 -5.18 6.21 -3.93
CA SER A 175 -6.05 6.95 -3.01
C SER A 175 -6.56 8.26 -3.64
N TRP A 176 -5.70 8.96 -4.40
CA TRP A 176 -6.08 10.15 -5.14
C TRP A 176 -7.03 9.82 -6.31
N MET A 177 -6.83 8.70 -7.01
CA MET A 177 -7.73 8.23 -8.06
C MET A 177 -9.16 7.99 -7.56
N ALA A 178 -9.33 7.52 -6.32
CA ALA A 178 -10.65 7.38 -5.70
C ALA A 178 -11.44 8.70 -5.64
N ALA A 179 -10.76 9.86 -5.65
CA ALA A 179 -11.44 11.15 -5.71
C ALA A 179 -12.15 11.43 -7.05
N PHE A 180 -11.90 10.63 -8.09
CA PHE A 180 -12.60 10.70 -9.38
C PHE A 180 -13.87 9.86 -9.44
N HIS A 181 -14.13 9.03 -8.44
CA HIS A 181 -15.35 8.24 -8.33
C HIS A 181 -16.60 9.13 -8.53
N GLY A 182 -17.47 8.75 -9.47
CA GLY A 182 -18.70 9.48 -9.76
C GLY A 182 -18.53 10.81 -10.52
N ARG A 183 -17.30 11.21 -10.88
CA ARG A 183 -17.03 12.54 -11.49
C ARG A 183 -16.77 12.51 -13.00
N SER A 184 -16.29 11.38 -13.53
CA SER A 184 -16.03 11.21 -14.96
C SER A 184 -17.20 10.52 -15.64
N LYS A 185 -17.58 10.97 -16.84
CA LYS A 185 -18.71 10.40 -17.59
C LYS A 185 -18.29 9.45 -18.70
N THR A 186 -17.02 9.47 -19.09
CA THR A 186 -16.48 8.55 -20.10
C THR A 186 -15.08 8.07 -19.70
N PRO A 187 -14.65 6.87 -20.16
CA PRO A 187 -13.29 6.37 -19.98
C PRO A 187 -12.24 7.34 -20.53
N ARG A 188 -12.52 7.93 -21.70
CA ARG A 188 -11.63 8.93 -22.30
C ARG A 188 -11.43 10.17 -21.43
N GLU A 189 -12.50 10.69 -20.83
CA GLU A 189 -12.39 11.81 -19.88
C GLU A 189 -11.55 11.45 -18.66
N LEU A 190 -11.78 10.25 -18.09
CA LEU A 190 -11.02 9.76 -16.94
C LEU A 190 -9.53 9.65 -17.27
N ILE A 191 -9.20 8.93 -18.35
CA ILE A 191 -7.83 8.73 -18.83
C ILE A 191 -7.13 10.07 -19.06
N LYS A 192 -7.77 11.01 -19.77
CA LYS A 192 -7.17 12.33 -20.04
C LYS A 192 -6.96 13.16 -18.78
N LYS A 193 -7.89 13.13 -17.82
CA LYS A 193 -7.74 13.84 -16.54
C LYS A 193 -6.59 13.28 -15.71
N LEU A 194 -6.48 11.95 -15.62
CA LEU A 194 -5.41 11.29 -14.88
C LEU A 194 -4.04 11.54 -15.55
N ASN A 195 -3.95 11.36 -16.87
CA ASN A 195 -2.72 11.63 -17.62
C ASN A 195 -2.28 13.10 -17.47
N GLY A 196 -3.21 14.04 -17.66
CA GLY A 196 -2.94 15.46 -17.54
C GLY A 196 -2.39 15.84 -16.17
N MET A 197 -2.93 15.27 -15.09
CA MET A 197 -2.43 15.56 -13.75
C MET A 197 -1.03 15.00 -13.50
N LEU A 198 -0.76 13.75 -13.91
CA LEU A 198 0.58 13.16 -13.78
C LEU A 198 1.64 14.01 -14.48
N VAL A 199 1.34 14.45 -15.70
CA VAL A 199 2.28 15.25 -16.51
C VAL A 199 2.41 16.67 -15.97
N GLN A 200 1.31 17.34 -15.63
CA GLN A 200 1.32 18.72 -15.13
C GLN A 200 2.06 18.86 -13.80
N GLU A 201 1.89 17.90 -12.91
CA GLU A 201 2.55 17.88 -11.60
C GLU A 201 3.95 17.23 -11.64
N ASN A 202 4.43 16.84 -12.83
CA ASN A 202 5.72 16.18 -13.05
C ASN A 202 5.95 14.99 -12.10
N ILE A 203 4.91 14.16 -11.95
CA ILE A 203 4.95 12.98 -11.08
C ILE A 203 5.77 11.90 -11.80
N GLU A 204 6.90 11.49 -11.22
CA GLU A 204 7.78 10.44 -11.76
C GLU A 204 7.21 9.02 -11.53
N LYS A 205 5.95 8.82 -11.92
CA LYS A 205 5.21 7.56 -11.90
C LYS A 205 4.36 7.46 -13.16
N HIS A 206 4.23 6.26 -13.67
CA HIS A 206 3.24 5.94 -14.69
C HIS A 206 2.13 5.08 -14.13
N ILE A 207 0.97 5.13 -14.78
CA ILE A 207 -0.21 4.34 -14.43
C ILE A 207 -0.61 3.53 -15.66
N THR A 208 -0.68 2.21 -15.51
CA THR A 208 -1.33 1.35 -16.50
C THR A 208 -2.81 1.24 -16.16
N MET A 209 -3.69 1.17 -17.16
CA MET A 209 -5.14 1.14 -16.90
C MET A 209 -5.95 0.45 -17.99
N ILE A 210 -7.02 -0.24 -17.60
CA ILE A 210 -8.17 -0.51 -18.48
C ILE A 210 -9.38 0.22 -17.91
N ALA A 211 -10.04 1.04 -18.73
CA ALA A 211 -11.26 1.75 -18.36
C ALA A 211 -12.35 1.55 -19.41
N GLY A 212 -13.60 1.42 -18.99
CA GLY A 212 -14.68 1.11 -19.91
C GLY A 212 -16.07 1.50 -19.40
N THR A 213 -17.05 1.44 -20.31
CA THR A 213 -18.47 1.53 -19.97
C THR A 213 -19.21 0.27 -20.37
N LEU A 214 -20.29 -0.01 -19.66
CA LEU A 214 -21.20 -1.09 -20.00
C LEU A 214 -22.62 -0.56 -20.00
N ASN A 215 -23.27 -0.64 -21.16
CA ASN A 215 -24.68 -0.38 -21.29
C ASN A 215 -25.48 -1.63 -20.89
N LEU A 216 -26.32 -1.51 -19.86
CA LEU A 216 -27.07 -2.60 -19.25
C LEU A 216 -28.30 -3.03 -20.08
N GLU A 217 -28.76 -2.19 -21.02
CA GLU A 217 -29.88 -2.49 -21.92
C GLU A 217 -29.41 -3.14 -23.22
N THR A 218 -28.39 -2.57 -23.87
CA THR A 218 -27.86 -3.08 -25.14
C THR A 218 -26.80 -4.16 -24.93
N HIS A 219 -26.27 -4.28 -23.72
CA HIS A 219 -25.15 -5.16 -23.35
C HIS A 219 -23.85 -4.86 -24.10
N VAL A 220 -23.75 -3.66 -24.68
CA VAL A 220 -22.53 -3.17 -25.33
C VAL A 220 -21.55 -2.76 -24.24
N LEU A 221 -20.40 -3.44 -24.25
CA LEU A 221 -19.23 -3.11 -23.47
C LEU A 221 -18.27 -2.31 -24.36
N LYS A 222 -17.80 -1.18 -23.85
CA LYS A 222 -16.77 -0.36 -24.47
C LYS A 222 -15.58 -0.25 -23.53
N TRP A 223 -14.36 -0.34 -24.04
CA TRP A 223 -13.19 -0.15 -23.20
C TRP A 223 -12.02 0.46 -23.98
N SER A 224 -11.13 1.07 -23.22
CA SER A 224 -9.85 1.58 -23.65
C SER A 224 -8.78 1.06 -22.69
N SER A 225 -7.59 0.82 -23.22
CA SER A 225 -6.41 0.47 -22.43
C SER A 225 -5.40 1.61 -22.50
N ALA A 226 -4.62 1.78 -21.45
CA ALA A 226 -3.46 2.67 -21.35
C ALA A 226 -2.25 1.84 -20.89
N GLY A 227 -1.64 1.09 -21.81
CA GLY A 227 -0.44 0.28 -21.57
C GLY A 227 -0.61 -0.85 -20.56
N HIS A 228 -1.83 -1.30 -20.30
CA HIS A 228 -2.11 -2.30 -19.28
C HIS A 228 -1.86 -3.72 -19.75
N TYR A 229 -1.24 -4.51 -18.88
CA TYR A 229 -1.06 -5.94 -19.01
C TYR A 229 -1.31 -6.58 -17.64
N PRO A 230 -1.99 -7.72 -17.54
CA PRO A 230 -2.58 -8.54 -18.60
C PRO A 230 -3.69 -7.84 -19.42
N PRO A 231 -3.95 -8.28 -20.66
CA PRO A 231 -5.08 -7.79 -21.43
C PRO A 231 -6.41 -8.20 -20.78
N ALA A 232 -7.49 -7.48 -21.12
CA ALA A 232 -8.81 -7.94 -20.73
C ALA A 232 -9.12 -9.33 -21.33
N ILE A 233 -9.79 -10.17 -20.55
CA ILE A 233 -10.14 -11.54 -20.94
C ILE A 233 -11.66 -11.65 -20.98
N MET A 234 -12.19 -12.19 -22.07
CA MET A 234 -13.61 -12.48 -22.20
C MET A 234 -13.86 -13.99 -22.29
N PHE A 235 -14.70 -14.49 -21.41
CA PHE A 235 -15.19 -15.86 -21.42
C PHE A 235 -16.64 -15.88 -21.89
N GLU A 236 -16.95 -16.73 -22.86
CA GLU A 236 -18.32 -16.96 -23.33
C GLU A 236 -18.64 -18.46 -23.28
N PRO A 237 -19.90 -18.85 -23.01
CA PRO A 237 -20.29 -20.26 -22.98
C PRO A 237 -19.97 -20.97 -24.30
N ASN A 238 -19.34 -22.14 -24.23
CA ASN A 238 -19.00 -22.99 -25.39
C ASN A 238 -18.02 -22.36 -26.40
N HIS A 239 -17.33 -21.28 -26.02
CA HIS A 239 -16.29 -20.67 -26.84
C HIS A 239 -14.94 -20.69 -26.12
N PRO A 240 -13.82 -20.73 -26.86
CA PRO A 240 -12.51 -20.53 -26.26
C PRO A 240 -12.41 -19.11 -25.65
N PRO A 241 -11.56 -18.91 -24.63
CA PRO A 241 -11.27 -17.59 -24.09
C PRO A 241 -10.85 -16.62 -25.18
N LYS A 242 -11.38 -15.40 -25.15
CA LYS A 242 -10.96 -14.31 -26.04
C LYS A 242 -10.05 -13.36 -25.29
N ILE A 243 -8.83 -13.22 -25.78
CA ILE A 243 -7.84 -12.27 -25.25
C ILE A 243 -7.99 -10.95 -26.01
N LEU A 244 -8.35 -9.88 -25.31
CA LEU A 244 -8.67 -8.59 -25.89
C LEU A 244 -7.42 -7.69 -25.87
N ASN A 245 -6.45 -8.05 -26.71
CA ASN A 245 -5.20 -7.32 -26.83
C ASN A 245 -5.44 -5.88 -27.27
N THR A 246 -4.69 -4.97 -26.66
CA THR A 246 -4.73 -3.53 -26.93
C THR A 246 -3.30 -3.00 -26.99
N SER A 247 -3.08 -1.87 -27.66
CA SER A 247 -1.75 -1.25 -27.77
C SER A 247 -1.87 0.23 -27.49
N SER A 248 -1.30 0.69 -26.39
CA SER A 248 -1.27 2.09 -26.00
C SER A 248 -0.17 2.33 -24.96
N PHE A 249 0.16 3.59 -24.72
CA PHE A 249 1.14 3.96 -23.70
C PHE A 249 0.49 4.05 -22.30
N PRO A 250 1.23 3.70 -21.23
CA PRO A 250 0.85 4.06 -19.87
C PRO A 250 0.66 5.57 -19.70
N LEU A 251 -0.20 5.95 -18.75
CA LEU A 251 -0.41 7.34 -18.37
C LEU A 251 0.86 7.91 -17.74
N GLY A 252 1.12 9.21 -17.91
CA GLY A 252 2.27 9.93 -17.37
C GLY A 252 3.51 9.92 -18.26
N LEU A 253 3.54 9.11 -19.33
CA LEU A 253 4.71 9.03 -20.23
C LEU A 253 4.69 10.02 -21.39
N THR A 254 3.51 10.50 -21.80
CA THR A 254 3.35 11.45 -22.91
C THR A 254 2.11 12.32 -22.71
N GLU A 255 2.18 13.58 -23.15
CA GLU A 255 1.02 14.49 -23.19
C GLU A 255 0.00 14.06 -24.25
N ASP A 256 0.50 13.59 -25.40
CA ASP A 256 -0.29 13.21 -26.56
C ASP A 256 -0.71 11.75 -26.49
N LEU A 257 -1.56 11.42 -25.51
CA LEU A 257 -2.12 10.09 -25.35
C LEU A 257 -3.34 9.89 -26.25
N GLU A 258 -3.20 9.07 -27.29
CA GLU A 258 -4.34 8.59 -28.07
C GLU A 258 -5.11 7.51 -27.30
N VAL A 259 -6.42 7.74 -27.15
CA VAL A 259 -7.33 6.82 -26.46
C VAL A 259 -8.18 6.10 -27.50
N GLU A 260 -7.71 4.91 -27.91
CA GLU A 260 -8.45 3.97 -28.76
C GLU A 260 -9.57 3.31 -27.95
N GLU A 261 -10.76 3.22 -28.54
CA GLU A 261 -11.94 2.60 -27.92
C GLU A 261 -12.30 1.34 -28.71
N PHE A 262 -12.44 0.24 -27.98
CA PHE A 262 -12.90 -1.04 -28.50
C PHE A 262 -14.32 -1.31 -27.99
N GLU A 263 -15.11 -2.07 -28.74
CA GLU A 263 -16.45 -2.43 -28.33
C GLU A 263 -16.80 -3.88 -28.65
N CYS A 264 -17.62 -4.48 -27.82
CA CYS A 264 -18.23 -5.78 -28.06
C CYS A 264 -19.59 -5.89 -27.36
N VAL A 265 -20.38 -6.90 -27.72
CA VAL A 265 -21.61 -7.24 -27.01
C VAL A 265 -21.32 -8.38 -26.05
N LEU A 266 -21.60 -8.18 -24.76
CA LEU A 266 -21.50 -9.26 -23.77
C LEU A 266 -22.70 -10.18 -23.88
N ASN A 267 -22.48 -11.40 -24.38
CA ASN A 267 -23.52 -12.42 -24.46
C ASN A 267 -23.95 -12.95 -23.07
N LYS A 268 -25.11 -13.60 -23.03
CA LYS A 268 -25.65 -14.19 -21.79
C LYS A 268 -24.64 -15.17 -21.20
N HIS A 269 -24.45 -15.11 -19.89
CA HIS A 269 -23.48 -15.94 -19.15
C HIS A 269 -22.01 -15.68 -19.52
N SER A 270 -21.71 -14.62 -20.27
CA SER A 270 -20.34 -14.19 -20.53
C SER A 270 -19.76 -13.42 -19.34
N ARG A 271 -18.44 -13.49 -19.21
CA ARG A 271 -17.66 -12.75 -18.20
C ARG A 271 -16.60 -11.92 -18.91
N PHE A 272 -16.50 -10.65 -18.53
CA PHE A 272 -15.40 -9.78 -18.91
C PHE A 272 -14.55 -9.53 -17.67
N ILE A 273 -13.27 -9.86 -17.73
CA ILE A 273 -12.35 -9.81 -16.60
C ILE A 273 -11.16 -8.92 -16.95
N ILE A 274 -10.81 -8.04 -16.02
CA ILE A 274 -9.57 -7.27 -16.01
C ILE A 274 -8.85 -7.55 -14.69
N CYS A 275 -7.53 -7.61 -14.73
CA CYS A 275 -6.70 -7.93 -13.58
C CYS A 275 -5.37 -7.20 -13.70
N SER A 276 -4.77 -6.83 -12.56
CA SER A 276 -3.38 -6.36 -12.53
C SER A 276 -2.38 -7.48 -12.83
N ASP A 277 -1.12 -7.11 -13.01
CA ASP A 277 -0.02 -8.03 -13.27
C ASP A 277 0.33 -8.92 -12.08
N GLY A 278 0.08 -8.49 -10.85
CA GLY A 278 0.23 -9.37 -9.68
C GLY A 278 -0.69 -10.59 -9.70
N ALA A 279 -1.73 -10.64 -10.54
CA ALA A 279 -2.50 -11.87 -10.77
C ALA A 279 -1.69 -12.98 -11.47
N LEU A 280 -0.56 -12.65 -12.09
CA LEU A 280 0.36 -13.60 -12.76
C LEU A 280 1.36 -14.23 -11.78
N GLU A 281 1.73 -13.49 -10.73
CA GLU A 281 2.76 -13.87 -9.74
C GLU A 281 2.57 -15.24 -9.08
N PRO A 282 1.34 -15.73 -8.82
CA PRO A 282 1.16 -17.07 -8.25
C PRO A 282 1.59 -18.22 -9.18
N PHE A 283 1.89 -17.96 -10.44
CA PHE A 283 2.17 -18.98 -11.46
C PHE A 283 3.66 -19.05 -11.80
N ASP A 284 4.12 -20.26 -12.10
CA ASP A 284 5.50 -20.53 -12.51
C ASP A 284 5.69 -20.33 -14.03
N GLY A 285 6.90 -19.97 -14.43
CA GLY A 285 7.30 -19.90 -15.84
C GLY A 285 7.59 -18.48 -16.33
N GLY A 286 7.65 -18.32 -17.65
CA GLY A 286 7.71 -17.00 -18.26
C GLY A 286 6.33 -16.36 -18.34
N LEU A 287 6.29 -15.09 -18.76
CA LEU A 287 5.06 -14.29 -18.81
C LEU A 287 3.92 -14.97 -19.58
N ASN A 288 4.25 -15.64 -20.69
CA ASN A 288 3.25 -16.35 -21.49
C ASN A 288 2.69 -17.58 -20.76
N GLU A 289 3.56 -18.40 -20.14
CA GLU A 289 3.13 -19.56 -19.38
C GLU A 289 2.30 -19.16 -18.15
N GLN A 290 2.68 -18.08 -17.46
CA GLN A 290 1.93 -17.53 -16.34
C GLN A 290 0.54 -17.04 -16.79
N PHE A 291 0.48 -16.32 -17.92
CA PHE A 291 -0.77 -15.84 -18.48
C PHE A 291 -1.71 -16.97 -18.91
N GLU A 292 -1.19 -18.01 -19.55
CA GLU A 292 -1.99 -19.21 -19.91
C GLU A 292 -2.58 -19.90 -18.67
N GLN A 293 -1.81 -20.01 -17.59
CA GLN A 293 -2.27 -20.54 -16.31
C GLN A 293 -3.35 -19.65 -15.68
N LEU A 294 -3.13 -18.33 -15.64
CA LEU A 294 -4.12 -17.37 -15.16
C LEU A 294 -5.45 -17.50 -15.92
N VAL A 295 -5.41 -17.52 -17.25
CA VAL A 295 -6.59 -17.71 -18.10
C VAL A 295 -7.30 -19.02 -17.77
N PHE A 296 -6.56 -20.12 -17.62
CA PHE A 296 -7.12 -21.42 -17.24
C PHE A 296 -7.83 -21.37 -15.88
N HIS A 297 -7.21 -20.78 -14.86
CA HIS A 297 -7.79 -20.67 -13.52
C HIS A 297 -9.01 -19.75 -13.47
N LEU A 298 -8.97 -18.61 -14.17
CA LEU A 298 -10.11 -17.69 -14.29
C LEU A 298 -11.28 -18.34 -15.06
N GLN A 299 -10.99 -19.09 -16.13
CA GLN A 299 -12.00 -19.82 -16.90
C GLN A 299 -12.76 -20.81 -16.01
N ASN A 300 -12.03 -21.57 -15.19
CA ASN A 300 -12.57 -22.61 -14.32
C ASN A 300 -13.07 -22.08 -12.96
N GLN A 301 -13.02 -20.76 -12.73
CA GLN A 301 -13.38 -20.15 -11.44
C GLN A 301 -12.60 -20.74 -10.26
N SER A 302 -11.35 -21.15 -10.51
CA SER A 302 -10.48 -21.81 -9.53
C SER A 302 -9.30 -20.92 -9.11
N PHE A 303 -9.25 -19.67 -9.56
CA PHE A 303 -8.25 -18.72 -9.10
C PHE A 303 -8.46 -18.40 -7.62
N GLN A 304 -7.41 -18.58 -6.82
CA GLN A 304 -7.36 -18.18 -5.43
C GLN A 304 -6.08 -17.38 -5.23
N ALA A 305 -6.21 -16.14 -4.74
CA ALA A 305 -5.05 -15.39 -4.34
C ALA A 305 -4.36 -16.10 -3.17
N PRO A 306 -3.03 -16.25 -3.21
CA PRO A 306 -2.24 -16.66 -2.06
C PRO A 306 -2.50 -15.75 -0.84
N GLU A 307 -2.35 -16.29 0.37
CA GLU A 307 -2.43 -15.50 1.61
C GLU A 307 -1.32 -14.43 1.67
N HIS A 308 -0.17 -14.74 1.06
CA HIS A 308 0.94 -13.83 0.88
C HIS A 308 1.27 -13.71 -0.60
N VAL A 309 1.08 -12.51 -1.14
CA VAL A 309 1.33 -12.20 -2.56
C VAL A 309 2.62 -11.40 -2.68
N ALA A 310 3.42 -11.69 -3.70
CA ALA A 310 4.67 -10.98 -3.95
C ALA A 310 4.43 -9.56 -4.51
N ASP A 311 3.33 -9.40 -5.23
CA ASP A 311 2.85 -8.13 -5.76
C ASP A 311 1.34 -7.97 -5.52
N ASP A 312 0.86 -6.75 -5.64
CA ASP A 312 -0.55 -6.41 -5.44
C ASP A 312 -1.46 -7.12 -6.45
N ILE A 313 -2.63 -7.57 -6.01
CA ILE A 313 -3.60 -8.22 -6.90
C ILE A 313 -4.93 -7.48 -6.84
N ALA A 314 -5.31 -6.89 -7.96
CA ALA A 314 -6.65 -6.41 -8.22
C ALA A 314 -7.29 -7.22 -9.35
N ILE A 315 -8.54 -7.63 -9.18
CA ILE A 315 -9.34 -8.24 -10.25
C ILE A 315 -10.73 -7.59 -10.23
N LEU A 316 -11.24 -7.24 -11.40
CA LEU A 316 -12.62 -6.82 -11.61
C LEU A 316 -13.25 -7.65 -12.72
N SER A 317 -14.40 -8.26 -12.42
CA SER A 317 -15.15 -9.11 -13.33
C SER A 317 -16.58 -8.64 -13.46
N LEU A 318 -17.02 -8.43 -14.71
CA LEU A 318 -18.40 -8.14 -15.08
C LEU A 318 -19.04 -9.42 -15.63
N CYS A 319 -19.90 -10.04 -14.84
CA CYS A 319 -20.57 -11.30 -15.16
C CYS A 319 -22.01 -11.03 -15.61
N ARG A 320 -22.34 -11.30 -16.87
CA ARG A 320 -23.72 -11.21 -17.36
C ARG A 320 -24.52 -12.44 -16.93
N MET A 321 -25.56 -12.26 -16.14
CA MET A 321 -26.37 -13.35 -15.60
C MET A 321 -27.43 -13.88 -16.58
N ASN A 322 -28.08 -13.00 -17.36
CA ASN A 322 -29.28 -13.33 -18.14
C ASN A 322 -29.30 -12.81 -19.58
#